data_AF-A0A7Z7FSA3-F1
#
_entry.id   AF-A0A7Z7FSA3-F1
#
_cell.length_a   1.000
_cell.length_b   1.000
_cell.length_c   1.000
_cell.angle_alpha   90.00
_cell.angle_beta   90.00
_cell.angle_gamma   90.00
#
_symmetry.space_group_name_H-M   'P 1'
#
loop_
_entity.id
_entity.type
_entity.pdbx_description
1 polymer ?
#
loop_
_entity_poly.entity_id
_entity_poly.type
_entity_poly.pdbx_seq_one_letter_code
_entity_poly.pdbx_strand_id
1 'polypeptide(L)'
;MDWQTRMTDWGFNPAFWIGTFIGVVGLAMAWKMRSVSRMAYYCRHSSIIGEEQTKYTSDLHVTFKGREIERATLTQLYVWNDGNQTIRREDITKKKPLGFAVPGGQFLLRMTVAQMADEAMDVTFTDGDEASFNVEFEYIEPRQGFVCDILHTGKPEDFEFFGTLIKVREPVRKPLPIPKISAQFIFSTILLLVAYPLSSLEMIGILNLPGTGPVAYIIGRVVLVGGMIASLFTAYIMIKSQFATVFFGGPSPPDNSVTELAEQ
;
A
#
# COMPACT_ATOMS: atom_id res chain seq x y z
N MET A 1 -55.37 -24.15 -11.15
CA MET A 1 -54.14 -24.36 -11.92
C MET A 1 -52.98 -24.18 -10.96
N ASP A 2 -52.30 -25.28 -10.66
CA ASP A 2 -51.16 -25.29 -9.74
C ASP A 2 -50.00 -24.48 -10.36
N TRP A 3 -49.33 -23.65 -9.57
CA TRP A 3 -48.23 -22.83 -10.08
C TRP A 3 -47.05 -23.71 -10.53
N GLN A 4 -46.95 -24.92 -9.94
CA GLN A 4 -45.94 -25.91 -10.27
C GLN A 4 -46.08 -26.43 -11.70
N THR A 5 -47.31 -26.62 -12.20
CA THR A 5 -47.54 -27.14 -13.55
C THR A 5 -47.27 -26.10 -14.65
N ARG A 6 -47.47 -24.80 -14.37
CA ARG A 6 -47.16 -23.73 -15.34
C ARG A 6 -45.66 -23.48 -15.54
N MET A 7 -44.80 -23.81 -14.57
CA MET A 7 -43.34 -23.65 -14.72
C MET A 7 -42.73 -24.78 -15.56
N THR A 8 -43.25 -26.00 -15.46
CA THR A 8 -42.80 -27.16 -16.24
C THR A 8 -43.13 -27.06 -17.73
N ASP A 9 -44.27 -26.46 -18.09
CA ASP A 9 -44.71 -26.35 -19.49
C ASP A 9 -43.84 -25.39 -20.33
N TRP A 10 -43.11 -24.47 -19.70
CA TRP A 10 -42.19 -23.54 -20.36
C TRP A 10 -40.72 -23.98 -20.28
N GLY A 11 -40.46 -25.20 -19.79
CA GLY A 11 -39.10 -25.72 -19.63
C GLY A 11 -38.24 -24.96 -18.61
N PHE A 12 -38.85 -24.06 -17.82
CA PHE A 12 -38.15 -23.28 -16.82
C PHE A 12 -38.05 -24.08 -15.52
N ASN A 13 -36.97 -24.85 -15.37
CA ASN A 13 -36.68 -25.57 -14.14
C ASN A 13 -35.84 -24.67 -13.21
N PRO A 14 -36.43 -24.00 -12.20
CA PRO A 14 -35.68 -23.12 -11.30
C PRO A 14 -34.59 -23.87 -10.53
N ALA A 15 -34.77 -25.16 -10.24
CA ALA A 15 -33.75 -25.97 -9.55
C ALA A 15 -32.51 -26.18 -10.42
N PHE A 16 -32.67 -26.32 -11.75
CA PHE A 16 -31.55 -26.39 -12.68
C PHE A 16 -30.72 -25.09 -12.66
N TRP A 17 -31.38 -23.93 -12.77
CA TRP A 17 -30.70 -22.63 -12.78
C TRP A 17 -30.03 -22.28 -11.45
N ILE A 18 -30.67 -22.61 -10.32
CA ILE A 18 -30.06 -22.46 -9.00
C ILE A 18 -28.82 -23.36 -8.86
N GLY A 19 -28.91 -24.62 -9.32
CA GLY A 19 -27.78 -25.55 -9.33
C GLY A 19 -26.62 -25.07 -10.20
N THR A 20 -26.91 -24.56 -11.41
CA THR A 20 -25.89 -23.99 -12.31
C THR A 20 -25.24 -22.74 -11.69
N PHE A 21 -26.02 -21.85 -11.08
CA PHE A 21 -25.48 -20.66 -10.43
C PHE A 21 -24.55 -21.02 -9.27
N ILE A 22 -24.96 -21.93 -8.38
CA ILE A 22 -24.12 -22.42 -7.28
C ILE A 22 -22.85 -23.09 -7.83
N GLY A 23 -22.96 -23.88 -8.90
CA GLY A 23 -21.81 -24.53 -9.53
C GLY A 23 -20.80 -23.52 -10.12
N VAL A 24 -21.27 -22.52 -10.85
CA VAL A 24 -20.42 -21.47 -11.45
C VAL A 24 -19.78 -20.60 -10.38
N VAL A 25 -20.55 -20.19 -9.37
CA VAL A 25 -20.04 -19.40 -8.23
C VAL A 25 -19.03 -20.22 -7.43
N GLY A 26 -19.31 -21.49 -7.16
CA GLY A 26 -18.40 -22.40 -6.47
C GLY A 26 -17.08 -22.58 -7.21
N LEU A 27 -17.13 -22.77 -8.54
CA LEU A 27 -15.94 -22.88 -9.38
C LEU A 27 -15.13 -21.57 -9.41
N ALA A 28 -15.80 -20.42 -9.54
CA ALA A 28 -15.17 -19.11 -9.51
C ALA A 28 -14.51 -18.83 -8.15
N MET A 29 -15.18 -19.19 -7.05
CA MET A 29 -14.65 -19.07 -5.69
C MET A 29 -13.42 -19.97 -5.49
N ALA A 30 -13.48 -21.22 -5.96
CA ALA A 30 -12.37 -22.16 -5.89
C ALA A 30 -11.15 -21.67 -6.69
N TRP A 31 -11.36 -21.04 -7.85
CA TRP A 31 -10.26 -20.47 -8.63
C TRP A 31 -9.63 -19.25 -7.93
N LYS A 32 -10.45 -18.41 -7.30
CA LYS A 32 -10.00 -17.25 -6.51
C LYS A 32 -9.26 -17.65 -5.23
N MET A 33 -9.60 -18.80 -4.63
CA MET A 33 -8.99 -19.33 -3.40
C MET A 33 -7.69 -20.12 -3.63
N ARG A 34 -7.25 -20.31 -4.88
CA ARG A 34 -5.98 -21.00 -5.14
C ARG A 34 -4.84 -20.30 -4.42
N SER A 35 -4.04 -21.07 -3.68
CA SER A 35 -2.85 -20.53 -3.02
C SER A 35 -1.84 -20.09 -4.06
N VAL A 36 -1.49 -18.81 -4.02
CA VAL A 36 -0.48 -18.16 -4.84
C VAL A 36 0.46 -17.48 -3.86
N SER A 37 1.68 -18.00 -3.74
CA SER A 37 2.77 -17.28 -3.10
C SER A 37 3.41 -16.36 -4.15
N ARG A 38 3.59 -15.08 -3.84
CA ARG A 38 4.24 -14.14 -4.75
C ARG A 38 4.93 -13.02 -3.98
N MET A 39 6.25 -12.92 -4.13
CA MET A 39 7.02 -11.77 -3.65
C MET A 39 7.11 -10.72 -4.75
N ALA A 40 6.78 -9.48 -4.41
CA ALA A 40 6.93 -8.34 -5.29
C ALA A 40 7.85 -7.31 -4.64
N TYR A 41 8.54 -6.54 -5.49
CA TYR A 41 9.39 -5.47 -5.03
C TYR A 41 9.32 -4.23 -5.93
N TYR A 42 9.69 -3.10 -5.35
CA TYR A 42 9.83 -1.82 -6.04
C TYR A 42 11.03 -1.07 -5.48
N CYS A 43 11.79 -0.41 -6.36
CA CYS A 43 12.93 0.41 -5.97
C CYS A 43 12.62 1.86 -6.32
N ARG A 44 12.78 2.75 -5.35
CA ARG A 44 12.75 4.20 -5.55
C ARG A 44 14.13 4.76 -5.26
N HIS A 45 14.72 5.42 -6.24
CA HIS A 45 16.06 5.99 -6.12
C HIS A 45 15.98 7.50 -5.96
N SER A 46 16.81 8.05 -5.09
CA SER A 46 17.01 9.48 -4.92
C SER A 46 18.51 9.75 -4.84
N SER A 47 19.03 10.49 -5.82
CA SER A 47 20.42 10.95 -5.78
C SER A 47 20.51 12.10 -4.77
N ILE A 48 21.29 11.90 -3.71
CA ILE A 48 21.59 12.97 -2.74
C ILE A 48 22.71 13.84 -3.31
N ILE A 49 23.73 13.20 -3.87
CA ILE A 49 24.93 13.83 -4.42
C ILE A 49 25.32 13.02 -5.67
N GLY A 50 25.49 13.68 -6.81
CA GLY A 50 25.90 13.01 -8.04
C GLY A 50 26.30 13.97 -9.17
N GLU A 51 27.00 13.42 -10.16
CA GLU A 51 27.65 14.10 -11.29
C GLU A 51 26.77 15.04 -12.13
N GLU A 52 25.45 15.02 -12.03
CA GLU A 52 24.61 15.96 -12.81
C GLU A 52 24.90 17.43 -12.47
N GLN A 53 25.54 17.70 -11.33
CA GLN A 53 26.07 19.01 -10.98
C GLN A 53 27.53 19.19 -11.41
N THR A 54 27.83 18.95 -12.69
CA THR A 54 29.17 19.07 -13.29
C THR A 54 29.84 20.44 -13.12
N LYS A 55 29.09 21.46 -12.70
CA LYS A 55 29.58 22.84 -12.58
C LYS A 55 30.49 23.08 -11.36
N TYR A 56 30.48 22.19 -10.35
CA TYR A 56 31.23 22.39 -9.09
C TYR A 56 32.05 21.16 -8.66
N THR A 57 32.18 20.14 -9.52
CA THR A 57 32.81 18.86 -9.17
C THR A 57 34.30 18.96 -8.83
N SER A 58 35.00 20.00 -9.30
CA SER A 58 36.44 20.20 -8.98
C SER A 58 36.69 20.77 -7.59
N ASP A 59 35.70 21.46 -7.00
CA ASP A 59 35.87 22.23 -5.76
C ASP A 59 35.07 21.63 -4.59
N LEU A 60 34.21 20.64 -4.88
CA LEU A 60 33.31 20.02 -3.91
C LEU A 60 33.82 18.62 -3.53
N HIS A 61 34.50 18.53 -2.39
CA HIS A 61 34.87 17.27 -1.77
C HIS A 61 33.77 16.79 -0.83
N VAL A 62 33.23 15.61 -1.10
CA VAL A 62 32.19 14.99 -0.26
C VAL A 62 32.80 13.80 0.45
N THR A 63 32.67 13.79 1.78
CA THR A 63 33.16 12.68 2.60
C THR A 63 32.03 12.05 3.39
N PHE A 64 32.07 10.73 3.52
CA PHE A 64 31.20 9.95 4.37
C PHE A 64 32.04 9.13 5.34
N LYS A 65 31.85 9.36 6.65
CA LYS A 65 32.65 8.74 7.72
C LYS A 65 34.18 8.85 7.48
N GLY A 66 34.63 9.98 6.95
CA GLY A 66 36.05 10.25 6.67
C GLY A 66 36.60 9.60 5.40
N ARG A 67 35.77 8.91 4.60
CA ARG A 67 36.15 8.45 3.25
C ARG A 67 35.55 9.37 2.21
N GLU A 68 36.34 9.74 1.22
CA GLU A 68 35.87 10.51 0.08
C GLU A 68 34.94 9.66 -0.78
N ILE A 69 33.81 10.23 -1.18
CA ILE A 69 32.82 9.61 -2.04
C ILE A 69 32.45 10.57 -3.16
N GLU A 70 32.40 10.07 -4.38
CA GLU A 70 32.03 10.88 -5.56
C GLU A 70 30.51 11.00 -5.71
N ARG A 71 29.77 10.04 -5.16
CA ARG A 71 28.32 9.90 -5.34
C ARG A 71 27.68 9.30 -4.10
N ALA A 72 26.46 9.76 -3.79
CA ALA A 72 25.61 9.19 -2.77
C ALA A 72 24.18 9.06 -3.29
N THR A 73 23.72 7.81 -3.45
CA THR A 73 22.37 7.47 -3.89
C THR A 73 21.64 6.76 -2.75
N LEU A 74 20.45 7.27 -2.40
CA LEU A 74 19.53 6.61 -1.51
C LEU A 74 18.55 5.77 -2.34
N THR A 75 18.60 4.46 -2.14
CA THR A 75 17.64 3.51 -2.70
C THR A 75 16.70 3.03 -1.61
N GLN A 76 15.41 3.34 -1.77
CA GLN A 76 14.35 2.78 -0.94
C GLN A 76 13.82 1.53 -1.63
N LEU A 77 14.09 0.38 -1.02
CA LEU A 77 13.64 -0.92 -1.49
C LEU A 77 12.36 -1.31 -0.73
N TYR A 78 11.27 -1.46 -1.47
CA TYR A 78 9.99 -1.93 -0.97
C TYR A 78 9.85 -3.41 -1.33
N VAL A 79 9.64 -4.28 -0.34
CA VAL A 79 9.42 -5.72 -0.54
C VAL A 79 8.11 -6.11 0.12
N TRP A 80 7.22 -6.77 -0.60
CA TRP A 80 5.92 -7.19 -0.05
C TRP A 80 5.44 -8.52 -0.64
N ASN A 81 4.50 -9.14 0.07
CA ASN A 81 3.80 -10.32 -0.40
C ASN A 81 2.56 -9.93 -1.21
N ASP A 82 2.65 -10.06 -2.54
CA ASP A 82 1.54 -9.87 -3.50
C ASP A 82 0.67 -11.15 -3.66
N GLY A 83 1.05 -12.23 -2.97
CA GLY A 83 0.31 -13.49 -2.92
C GLY A 83 -0.76 -13.53 -1.83
N ASN A 84 -1.42 -14.69 -1.70
CA ASN A 84 -2.38 -14.99 -0.64
C ASN A 84 -1.88 -16.06 0.36
N GLN A 85 -0.61 -16.46 0.23
CA GLN A 85 0.04 -17.39 1.14
C GLN A 85 1.22 -16.68 1.83
N THR A 86 1.35 -16.82 3.15
CA THR A 86 2.51 -16.32 3.91
C THR A 86 3.81 -16.86 3.32
N ILE A 87 4.79 -15.97 3.17
CA ILE A 87 6.15 -16.30 2.75
C ILE A 87 6.98 -16.39 4.03
N ARG A 88 7.67 -17.50 4.24
CA ARG A 88 8.51 -17.69 5.42
C ARG A 88 9.98 -17.81 5.04
N ARG A 89 10.88 -17.69 6.02
CA ARG A 89 12.32 -17.88 5.84
C ARG A 89 12.65 -19.18 5.10
N GLU A 90 11.97 -20.27 5.47
CA GLU A 90 12.14 -21.60 4.87
C GLU A 90 11.68 -21.69 3.40
N ASP A 91 10.88 -20.74 2.92
CA ASP A 91 10.49 -20.68 1.50
C ASP A 91 11.62 -20.10 0.62
N ILE A 92 12.72 -19.59 1.20
CA ILE A 92 13.89 -19.05 0.48
C ILE A 92 14.94 -20.15 0.29
N THR A 93 15.49 -20.24 -0.92
CA THR A 93 16.52 -21.24 -1.25
C THR A 93 17.87 -20.84 -0.68
N LYS A 94 18.50 -21.70 0.14
CA LYS A 94 19.85 -21.45 0.70
C LYS A 94 20.94 -21.18 -0.34
N LYS A 95 20.82 -21.76 -1.55
CA LYS A 95 21.77 -21.55 -2.66
C LYS A 95 21.65 -20.17 -3.33
N LYS A 96 20.50 -19.52 -3.20
CA LYS A 96 20.19 -18.22 -3.80
C LYS A 96 19.39 -17.41 -2.77
N PRO A 97 20.06 -16.95 -1.69
CA PRO A 97 19.42 -16.16 -0.65
C PRO A 97 18.80 -14.90 -1.25
N LEU A 98 17.81 -14.35 -0.56
CA LEU A 98 17.23 -13.07 -0.91
C LEU A 98 18.24 -11.98 -0.52
N GLY A 99 18.50 -11.04 -1.42
CA GLY A 99 19.52 -10.05 -1.22
C GLY A 99 19.49 -8.95 -2.25
N PHE A 100 20.39 -7.99 -2.08
CA PHE A 100 20.64 -6.97 -3.09
C PHE A 100 22.13 -6.74 -3.26
N ALA A 101 22.49 -6.29 -4.45
CA ALA A 101 23.86 -5.96 -4.83
C ALA A 101 23.91 -4.61 -5.52
N VAL A 102 25.07 -3.98 -5.42
CA VAL A 102 25.45 -2.81 -6.18
C VAL A 102 26.75 -3.15 -6.93
N PRO A 103 26.66 -3.77 -8.13
CA PRO A 103 27.81 -4.20 -8.90
C PRO A 103 28.71 -3.03 -9.30
N GLY A 104 29.98 -3.32 -9.61
CA GLY A 104 30.90 -2.33 -10.18
C GLY A 104 31.85 -1.65 -9.17
N GLY A 105 32.18 -2.30 -8.05
CA GLY A 105 33.16 -1.79 -7.08
C GLY A 105 32.66 -0.59 -6.26
N GLN A 106 31.34 -0.40 -6.22
CA GLN A 106 30.67 0.67 -5.50
C GLN A 106 30.45 0.26 -4.05
N PHE A 107 30.48 1.24 -3.14
CA PHE A 107 30.39 0.97 -1.70
C PHE A 107 28.96 1.13 -1.20
N LEU A 108 28.54 0.16 -0.39
CA LEU A 108 27.38 0.30 0.49
C LEU A 108 27.82 1.06 1.75
N LEU A 109 27.20 2.23 1.95
CA LEU A 109 27.60 3.19 2.98
C LEU A 109 26.83 2.97 4.28
N ARG A 110 25.51 2.74 4.16
CA ARG A 110 24.61 2.49 5.30
C ARG A 110 23.36 1.78 4.82
N MET A 111 22.86 0.87 5.64
CA MET A 111 21.58 0.21 5.46
C MET A 111 20.76 0.34 6.73
N THR A 112 19.46 0.56 6.60
CA THR A 112 18.56 0.64 7.74
C THR A 112 17.18 0.16 7.31
N VAL A 113 16.52 -0.62 8.17
CA VAL A 113 15.10 -0.95 7.98
C VAL A 113 14.30 0.30 8.32
N ALA A 114 13.69 0.92 7.32
CA ALA A 114 12.96 2.17 7.49
C ALA A 114 11.56 1.92 8.07
N GLN A 115 10.93 0.82 7.64
CA GLN A 115 9.59 0.46 8.09
C GLN A 115 9.34 -1.04 7.92
N MET A 116 8.56 -1.64 8.83
CA MET A 116 8.05 -3.00 8.74
C MET A 116 6.55 -2.99 9.00
N ALA A 117 5.82 -3.94 8.41
CA ALA A 117 4.39 -4.09 8.68
C ALA A 117 4.09 -4.66 10.08
N ASP A 118 5.01 -5.45 10.60
CA ASP A 118 4.96 -6.08 11.92
C ASP A 118 6.41 -6.22 12.42
N GLU A 119 6.66 -5.88 13.68
CA GLU A 119 7.98 -6.01 14.29
C GLU A 119 8.43 -7.48 14.39
N ALA A 120 7.48 -8.41 14.50
CA ALA A 120 7.76 -9.85 14.52
C ALA A 120 8.27 -10.40 13.18
N MET A 121 8.29 -9.60 12.11
CA MET A 121 8.93 -9.98 10.84
C MET A 121 10.45 -10.16 10.97
N ASP A 122 11.07 -9.52 11.98
CA ASP A 122 12.50 -9.63 12.32
C ASP A 122 13.43 -9.50 11.10
N VAL A 123 13.30 -8.38 10.37
CA VAL A 123 14.09 -8.13 9.17
C VAL A 123 15.51 -7.74 9.55
N THR A 124 16.48 -8.55 9.12
CA THR A 124 17.90 -8.35 9.39
C THR A 124 18.71 -8.41 8.10
N PHE A 125 19.90 -7.81 8.14
CA PHE A 125 20.83 -7.82 7.02
C PHE A 125 22.12 -8.53 7.42
N THR A 126 22.60 -9.40 6.56
CA THR A 126 23.87 -10.09 6.72
C THR A 126 24.77 -9.80 5.51
N ASP A 127 26.07 -9.71 5.75
CA ASP A 127 27.04 -9.49 4.68
C ASP A 127 27.00 -10.68 3.70
N GLY A 128 26.94 -10.37 2.40
CA GLY A 128 27.04 -11.34 1.32
C GLY A 128 28.42 -11.30 0.64
N ASP A 129 28.50 -11.91 -0.55
CA ASP A 129 29.70 -11.90 -1.38
C ASP A 129 29.77 -10.63 -2.26
N GLU A 130 30.97 -10.12 -2.55
CA GLU A 130 31.22 -9.08 -3.57
C GLU A 130 30.27 -7.85 -3.55
N ALA A 131 30.17 -7.17 -2.40
CA ALA A 131 29.28 -6.00 -2.21
C ALA A 131 27.78 -6.31 -2.39
N SER A 132 27.39 -7.55 -2.12
CA SER A 132 26.00 -7.94 -1.89
C SER A 132 25.68 -8.07 -0.39
N PHE A 133 24.41 -7.91 -0.06
CA PHE A 133 23.89 -8.15 1.27
C PHE A 133 22.69 -9.06 1.18
N ASN A 134 22.62 -10.02 2.10
CA ASN A 134 21.48 -10.89 2.24
C ASN A 134 20.45 -10.24 3.17
N VAL A 135 19.18 -10.44 2.83
CA VAL A 135 18.03 -10.01 3.60
C VAL A 135 17.39 -11.23 4.22
N GLU A 136 17.39 -11.29 5.55
CA GLU A 136 16.74 -12.34 6.32
C GLU A 136 15.52 -11.77 7.04
N PHE A 137 14.46 -12.58 7.13
CA PHE A 137 13.23 -12.26 7.84
C PHE A 137 12.59 -13.57 8.32
N GLU A 138 11.67 -13.49 9.28
CA GLU A 138 10.94 -14.67 9.79
C GLU A 138 9.75 -15.01 8.89
N TYR A 139 8.85 -14.05 8.65
CA TYR A 139 7.72 -14.20 7.75
C TYR A 139 7.26 -12.88 7.11
N ILE A 140 6.47 -13.00 6.03
CA ILE A 140 5.74 -11.90 5.39
C ILE A 140 4.32 -12.41 5.07
N GLU A 141 3.31 -11.91 5.78
CA GLU A 141 1.92 -12.27 5.52
C GLU A 141 1.39 -11.64 4.22
N PRO A 142 0.30 -12.18 3.64
CA PRO A 142 -0.34 -11.57 2.48
C PRO A 142 -0.60 -10.07 2.68
N ARG A 143 -0.20 -9.25 1.71
CA ARG A 143 -0.37 -7.78 1.72
C ARG A 143 0.47 -7.03 2.76
N GLN A 144 1.40 -7.70 3.43
CA GLN A 144 2.40 -7.07 4.28
C GLN A 144 3.75 -7.01 3.57
N GLY A 145 4.64 -6.19 4.11
CA GLY A 145 5.98 -5.98 3.58
C GLY A 145 6.84 -5.12 4.49
N PHE A 146 8.03 -4.80 4.01
CA PHE A 146 8.99 -3.93 4.68
C PHE A 146 9.67 -2.98 3.68
N VAL A 147 10.25 -1.91 4.22
CA VAL A 147 11.04 -0.92 3.47
C VAL A 147 12.45 -0.87 4.04
N CYS A 148 13.42 -0.93 3.15
CA CYS A 148 14.82 -0.75 3.47
C CYS A 148 15.33 0.53 2.83
N ASP A 149 15.96 1.38 3.62
CA ASP A 149 16.73 2.52 3.14
C ASP A 149 18.19 2.09 2.96
N ILE A 150 18.67 2.13 1.72
CA ILE A 150 20.00 1.66 1.33
C ILE A 150 20.76 2.84 0.74
N LEU A 151 21.79 3.30 1.44
CA LEU A 151 22.69 4.33 0.99
C LEU A 151 23.91 3.70 0.33
N HIS A 152 24.13 4.00 -0.95
CA HIS A 152 25.23 3.44 -1.74
C HIS A 152 25.86 4.50 -2.65
N THR A 153 27.08 4.26 -3.12
CA THR A 153 27.77 5.17 -4.06
C THR A 153 27.41 4.92 -5.53
N GLY A 154 26.43 4.06 -5.76
CA GLY A 154 26.15 3.53 -7.08
C GLY A 154 25.17 4.30 -7.93
N LYS A 155 25.11 3.94 -9.22
CA LYS A 155 24.04 4.45 -10.09
C LYS A 155 22.74 3.72 -9.77
N PRO A 156 21.57 4.40 -9.89
CA PRO A 156 20.27 3.77 -9.71
C PRO A 156 20.08 2.49 -10.56
N GLU A 157 20.63 2.48 -11.78
CA GLU A 157 20.49 1.39 -12.74
C GLU A 157 21.29 0.14 -12.36
N ASP A 158 22.36 0.31 -11.57
CA ASP A 158 23.23 -0.78 -11.13
C ASP A 158 22.61 -1.54 -9.93
N PHE A 159 21.58 -1.00 -9.28
CA PHE A 159 21.00 -1.64 -8.10
C PHE A 159 20.20 -2.89 -8.49
N GLU A 160 20.61 -4.05 -8.00
CA GLU A 160 19.95 -5.32 -8.26
C GLU A 160 19.38 -5.92 -6.98
N PHE A 161 18.12 -6.34 -7.02
CA PHE A 161 17.48 -7.14 -5.98
C PHE A 161 17.25 -8.55 -6.50
N PHE A 162 17.80 -9.55 -5.82
CA PHE A 162 17.84 -10.93 -6.28
C PHE A 162 17.44 -11.90 -5.17
N GLY A 163 17.16 -13.13 -5.58
CA GLY A 163 16.85 -14.23 -4.68
C GLY A 163 15.95 -15.26 -5.35
N THR A 164 15.83 -16.44 -4.76
CA THR A 164 14.93 -17.48 -5.29
C THR A 164 14.12 -18.14 -4.18
N LEU A 165 12.81 -17.96 -4.27
CA LEU A 165 11.84 -18.63 -3.44
C LEU A 165 11.45 -19.98 -4.06
N ILE A 166 11.31 -21.01 -3.23
CA ILE A 166 11.02 -22.39 -3.64
C ILE A 166 9.72 -22.49 -4.46
N LYS A 167 8.67 -21.78 -4.03
CA LYS A 167 7.33 -21.82 -4.66
C LYS A 167 7.13 -20.79 -5.77
N VAL A 168 7.83 -19.65 -5.70
CA VAL A 168 7.55 -18.46 -6.51
C VAL A 168 8.59 -18.24 -7.61
N ARG A 169 9.77 -18.84 -7.46
CA ARG A 169 11.00 -18.50 -8.19
C ARG A 169 11.50 -17.11 -7.79
N GLU A 170 11.65 -16.19 -8.73
CA GLU A 170 12.30 -14.91 -8.52
C GLU A 170 11.30 -13.81 -8.11
N PRO A 171 11.70 -12.86 -7.25
CA PRO A 171 10.90 -11.69 -6.93
C PRO A 171 10.50 -10.91 -8.18
N VAL A 172 9.25 -10.45 -8.25
CA VAL A 172 8.74 -9.74 -9.43
C VAL A 172 8.74 -8.23 -9.19
N ARG A 173 9.38 -7.46 -10.07
CA ARG A 173 9.31 -6.00 -10.01
C ARG A 173 7.91 -5.52 -10.35
N LYS A 174 7.27 -4.77 -9.47
CA LYS A 174 5.94 -4.17 -9.69
C LYS A 174 5.91 -2.72 -9.25
N PRO A 175 5.12 -1.84 -9.88
CA PRO A 175 4.85 -0.54 -9.31
C PRO A 175 4.13 -0.72 -7.95
N LEU A 176 4.33 0.23 -7.04
CA LEU A 176 3.63 0.24 -5.76
C LEU A 176 2.11 0.16 -6.01
N PRO A 177 1.37 -0.79 -5.41
CA PRO A 177 -0.09 -0.79 -5.46
C PRO A 177 -0.66 0.55 -5.02
N ILE A 178 -1.39 1.17 -5.94
CA ILE A 178 -2.16 2.37 -5.65
C ILE A 178 -3.36 1.94 -4.80
N PRO A 179 -3.61 2.58 -3.64
CA PRO A 179 -4.78 2.27 -2.83
C PRO A 179 -6.05 2.42 -3.67
N LYS A 180 -6.87 1.36 -3.73
CA LYS A 180 -8.15 1.40 -4.44
C LYS A 180 -9.16 2.16 -3.59
N ILE A 181 -9.37 3.43 -3.90
CA ILE A 181 -10.46 4.21 -3.33
C ILE A 181 -11.78 3.50 -3.71
N SER A 182 -12.65 3.24 -2.72
CA SER A 182 -13.89 2.50 -2.99
C SER A 182 -14.83 3.36 -3.83
N ALA A 183 -15.45 2.75 -4.85
CA ALA A 183 -16.39 3.45 -5.74
C ALA A 183 -17.58 4.02 -4.95
N GLN A 184 -18.01 3.34 -3.89
CA GLN A 184 -19.04 3.81 -2.96
C GLN A 184 -18.65 5.12 -2.28
N PHE A 185 -17.37 5.25 -1.89
CA PHE A 185 -16.85 6.44 -1.24
C PHE A 185 -16.75 7.64 -2.20
N ILE A 186 -16.28 7.39 -3.43
CA ILE A 186 -16.27 8.41 -4.49
C ILE A 186 -17.70 8.87 -4.77
N PHE A 187 -18.64 7.92 -4.90
CA PHE A 187 -20.04 8.22 -5.16
C PHE A 187 -20.70 9.03 -4.03
N SER A 188 -20.49 8.66 -2.76
CA SER A 188 -21.06 9.41 -1.62
C SER A 188 -20.50 10.83 -1.53
N THR A 189 -19.22 11.02 -1.82
CA THR A 189 -18.58 12.35 -1.85
C THR A 189 -19.15 13.21 -2.98
N ILE A 190 -19.31 12.64 -4.17
CA ILE A 190 -19.92 13.33 -5.32
C ILE A 190 -21.38 13.68 -5.02
N LEU A 191 -22.15 12.77 -4.42
CA LEU A 191 -23.53 13.00 -4.02
C LEU A 191 -23.65 14.20 -3.08
N LEU A 192 -22.78 14.30 -2.06
CA LEU A 192 -22.77 15.43 -1.13
C LEU A 192 -22.40 16.75 -1.82
N LEU A 193 -21.41 16.73 -2.73
CA LEU A 193 -21.02 17.89 -3.52
C LEU A 193 -22.12 18.39 -4.46
N VAL A 194 -22.99 17.50 -4.93
CA VAL A 194 -24.13 17.84 -5.82
C VAL A 194 -25.38 18.23 -5.02
N ALA A 195 -25.66 17.56 -3.90
CA ALA A 195 -26.79 17.87 -3.02
C ALA A 195 -26.67 19.28 -2.40
N TYR A 196 -25.45 19.72 -2.09
CA TYR A 196 -25.21 21.05 -1.52
C TYR A 196 -25.72 22.21 -2.40
N PRO A 197 -25.32 22.35 -3.69
CA PRO A 197 -25.82 23.42 -4.56
C PRO A 197 -27.31 23.25 -4.89
N LEU A 198 -27.82 22.02 -5.03
CA LEU A 198 -29.25 21.78 -5.22
C LEU A 198 -30.10 22.32 -4.06
N SER A 199 -29.69 22.05 -2.82
CA SER A 199 -30.32 22.64 -1.62
C SER A 199 -30.20 24.17 -1.55
N SER A 200 -29.28 24.78 -2.31
CA SER A 200 -29.14 26.25 -2.41
C SER A 200 -30.02 26.88 -3.48
N LEU A 201 -30.39 26.13 -4.52
CA LEU A 201 -31.34 26.61 -5.52
C LEU A 201 -32.76 26.69 -4.94
N GLU A 202 -33.15 25.75 -4.08
CA GLU A 202 -34.44 25.77 -3.36
C GLU A 202 -34.57 26.96 -2.38
N MET A 203 -33.44 27.57 -1.96
CA MET A 203 -33.42 28.77 -1.11
C MET A 203 -34.10 29.97 -1.78
N ILE A 204 -33.94 30.13 -3.10
CA ILE A 204 -34.56 31.23 -3.85
C ILE A 204 -36.09 31.13 -3.78
N GLY A 205 -36.64 29.92 -3.64
CA GLY A 205 -38.07 29.68 -3.48
C GLY A 205 -38.59 29.90 -2.05
N ILE A 206 -37.86 29.42 -1.03
CA ILE A 206 -38.34 29.39 0.36
C ILE A 206 -38.32 30.77 1.05
N LEU A 207 -37.36 31.65 0.72
CA LEU A 207 -37.33 33.03 1.22
C LEU A 207 -38.58 33.86 0.83
N ASN A 208 -39.35 33.39 -0.15
CA ASN A 208 -40.60 34.02 -0.59
C ASN A 208 -41.86 33.44 0.09
N LEU A 209 -41.72 32.44 0.98
CA LEU A 209 -42.84 31.81 1.67
C LEU A 209 -43.08 32.43 3.06
N PRO A 210 -44.30 32.90 3.38
CA PRO A 210 -44.62 33.48 4.67
C PRO A 210 -44.54 32.43 5.79
N GLY A 211 -43.80 32.73 6.86
CA GLY A 211 -43.77 31.93 8.10
C GLY A 211 -42.55 31.03 8.30
N THR A 212 -41.60 30.96 7.37
CA THR A 212 -40.31 30.27 7.59
C THR A 212 -39.25 31.28 8.05
N GLY A 213 -38.84 31.18 9.33
CA GLY A 213 -37.84 32.08 9.90
C GLY A 213 -36.40 31.77 9.42
N PRO A 214 -35.54 32.77 9.23
CA PRO A 214 -34.16 32.59 8.74
C PRO A 214 -33.28 31.69 9.63
N VAL A 215 -33.67 31.51 10.90
CA VAL A 215 -32.91 30.74 11.91
C VAL A 215 -32.87 29.24 11.61
N ALA A 216 -34.00 28.62 11.26
CA ALA A 216 -34.05 27.18 10.96
C ALA A 216 -33.16 26.82 9.75
N TYR A 217 -33.07 27.74 8.79
CA TYR A 217 -32.24 27.62 7.60
C TYR A 217 -30.74 27.72 7.91
N ILE A 218 -30.32 28.69 8.73
CA ILE A 218 -28.92 28.82 9.18
C ILE A 218 -28.48 27.56 9.90
N ILE A 219 -29.33 27.00 10.77
CA ILE A 219 -29.05 25.74 11.47
C ILE A 219 -28.86 24.59 10.48
N GLY A 220 -29.76 24.40 9.52
CA GLY A 220 -29.64 23.37 8.49
C GLY A 220 -28.37 23.50 7.64
N ARG A 221 -27.94 24.73 7.34
CA ARG A 221 -26.70 25.02 6.59
C ARG A 221 -25.45 24.65 7.37
N VAL A 222 -25.39 25.01 8.65
CA VAL A 222 -24.27 24.64 9.52
C VAL A 222 -24.14 23.12 9.60
N VAL A 223 -25.26 22.39 9.68
CA VAL A 223 -25.27 20.92 9.68
C VAL A 223 -24.76 20.34 8.35
N LEU A 224 -25.20 20.85 7.21
CA LEU A 224 -24.77 20.36 5.89
C LEU A 224 -23.28 20.65 5.60
N VAL A 225 -22.81 21.86 5.90
CA VAL A 225 -21.40 22.23 5.75
C VAL A 225 -20.53 21.39 6.71
N GLY A 226 -20.99 21.22 7.96
CA GLY A 226 -20.34 20.33 8.92
C GLY A 226 -20.25 18.89 8.42
N GLY A 227 -21.32 18.35 7.85
CA GLY A 227 -21.35 17.02 7.24
C GLY A 227 -20.39 16.88 6.05
N MET A 228 -20.30 17.90 5.19
CA MET A 228 -19.36 17.93 4.07
C MET A 228 -17.91 17.94 4.56
N ILE A 229 -17.57 18.81 5.52
CA ILE A 229 -16.23 18.87 6.11
C ILE A 229 -15.88 17.53 6.77
N ALA A 230 -16.81 16.93 7.52
CA ALA A 230 -16.62 15.61 8.14
C ALA A 230 -16.40 14.50 7.10
N SER A 231 -17.13 14.53 5.96
CA SER A 231 -16.94 13.56 4.87
C SER A 231 -15.58 13.72 4.18
N LEU A 232 -15.13 14.96 3.98
CA LEU A 232 -13.81 15.24 3.39
C LEU A 232 -12.68 14.87 4.36
N PHE A 233 -12.89 15.08 5.66
CA PHE A 233 -11.94 14.70 6.70
C PHE A 233 -11.84 13.17 6.83
N THR A 234 -12.97 12.45 6.79
CA THR A 234 -12.96 10.98 6.74
C THR A 234 -12.37 10.46 5.44
N ALA A 235 -12.59 11.13 4.30
CA ALA A 235 -11.88 10.87 3.04
C ALA A 235 -10.36 10.94 3.23
N TYR A 236 -9.91 12.04 3.82
CA TYR A 236 -8.51 12.33 4.05
C TYR A 236 -7.88 11.28 4.96
N ILE A 237 -8.54 10.95 6.08
CA ILE A 237 -8.07 9.89 6.99
C ILE A 237 -8.02 8.55 6.28
N MET A 238 -9.04 8.17 5.49
CA MET A 238 -9.03 6.91 4.74
C MET A 238 -7.94 6.85 3.68
N ILE A 239 -7.72 7.93 2.93
CA ILE A 239 -6.65 7.98 1.94
C ILE A 239 -5.30 7.82 2.65
N LYS A 240 -5.06 8.60 3.71
CA LYS A 240 -3.84 8.54 4.51
C LYS A 240 -3.64 7.17 5.15
N SER A 241 -4.68 6.57 5.72
CA SER A 241 -4.62 5.26 6.36
C SER A 241 -4.42 4.13 5.35
N GLN A 242 -5.00 4.21 4.15
CA GLN A 242 -4.77 3.20 3.12
C GLN A 242 -3.34 3.27 2.58
N PHE A 243 -2.71 4.44 2.46
CA PHE A 243 -1.29 4.51 2.14
C PHE A 243 -0.41 3.83 3.21
N ALA A 244 -0.73 3.99 4.49
CA ALA A 244 -0.04 3.29 5.58
C ALA A 244 -0.36 1.77 5.63
N THR A 245 -1.60 1.39 5.35
CA THR A 245 -2.10 0.01 5.51
C THR A 245 -1.80 -0.89 4.32
N VAL A 246 -1.73 -0.34 3.10
CA VAL A 246 -1.54 -1.13 1.86
C VAL A 246 -0.18 -1.85 1.82
N PHE A 247 0.80 -1.42 2.62
CA PHE A 247 2.10 -2.08 2.69
C PHE A 247 2.57 -2.42 4.11
N PHE A 248 2.13 -1.69 5.14
CA PHE A 248 2.82 -1.67 6.43
C PHE A 248 1.90 -1.90 7.63
N GLY A 249 0.82 -2.65 7.46
CA GLY A 249 0.08 -3.15 8.63
C GLY A 249 -0.62 -2.08 9.48
N GLY A 250 -1.01 -0.93 8.90
CA GLY A 250 -1.73 0.10 9.65
C GLY A 250 -0.87 0.79 10.71
N PRO A 251 -1.32 1.93 11.28
CA PRO A 251 -0.59 2.56 12.36
C PRO A 251 -0.58 1.62 13.57
N SER A 252 0.61 1.35 14.13
CA SER A 252 0.72 0.77 15.46
C SER A 252 -0.12 1.61 16.44
N PRO A 253 -0.83 0.97 17.39
CA PRO A 253 -1.59 1.71 18.40
C PRO A 253 -0.64 2.68 19.11
N PRO A 254 -1.12 3.88 19.51
CA PRO A 254 -0.29 4.82 20.24
C PRO A 254 0.32 4.11 21.45
N ASP A 255 1.63 4.22 21.57
CA ASP A 255 2.40 3.65 22.66
C ASP A 255 2.01 4.38 23.96
N ASN A 256 1.13 3.73 24.73
CA ASN A 256 0.63 4.26 26.00
C ASN A 256 1.69 4.19 27.12
N SER A 257 2.89 3.65 26.86
CA SER A 257 3.95 3.57 27.87
C SER A 257 4.52 4.94 28.25
N VAL A 258 4.39 5.94 27.37
CA VAL A 258 4.85 7.32 27.64
C VAL A 258 3.89 8.06 28.58
N THR A 259 2.62 7.63 28.67
CA THR A 259 1.63 8.23 29.56
C THR A 259 1.66 7.68 30.99
N GLU A 260 2.13 6.44 31.21
CA GLU A 260 2.26 5.90 32.58
C GLU A 260 3.48 6.45 33.34
N LEU A 261 4.51 6.94 32.66
CA LEU A 261 5.69 7.55 33.29
C LEU A 261 5.49 9.03 33.68
N ALA A 262 4.36 9.63 33.32
CA ALA A 262 4.01 10.99 33.72
C ALA A 262 3.04 11.05 34.93
N GLU A 263 2.53 9.90 35.39
CA GLU A 263 1.59 9.80 36.52
C GLU A 263 2.15 9.03 37.74
N GLN A 264 3.47 8.77 37.79
CA GLN A 264 4.18 8.29 38.98
C GLN A 264 5.22 9.31 39.44
#